data_AF-A0A7S0K543-F1
#
_entry.id   AF-A0A7S0K543-F1
#
_cell.length_a   1.000
_cell.length_b   1.000
_cell.length_c   1.000
_cell.angle_alpha   90.00
_cell.angle_beta   90.00
_cell.angle_gamma   90.00
#
_symmetry.space_group_name_H-M   'P 1'
#
loop_
_entity.id
_entity.type
_entity.pdbx_description
1 polymer ?
#
loop_
_entity_poly.entity_id
_entity_poly.type
_entity_poly.pdbx_seq_one_letter_code
_entity_poly.pdbx_strand_id
1 'polypeptide(L)'
;GGRRSFLLTGRSSKEEADAAEVKAAIAAQPWMPRPAFPSAHFVSALDVSVVCDHTVYPALGVPPQLLPSMTPVREMGVYAPAVLANPVDPASNKFAPLNGTFTTVGLHVRLQVVPPSRFVLTNVMSASLRSLEASSSGSMKKELDDVSRLVTETPVWLLATTMAVSVLHLWLDTLAIKSDIEFWAQASSLRGLSVATLAAQAASEAI
;
A
#
# COMPACT_ATOMS: atom_id res chain seq x y z
N GLY A 1 -67.18 9.64 17.87
CA GLY A 1 -66.14 9.33 18.87
C GLY A 1 -64.94 8.68 18.21
N GLY A 2 -63.73 9.05 18.64
CA GLY A 2 -62.52 8.23 18.53
C GLY A 2 -61.69 8.34 17.25
N ARG A 3 -60.89 9.40 17.10
CA ARG A 3 -59.67 9.38 16.26
C ARG A 3 -58.48 9.04 17.16
N ARG A 4 -57.87 7.87 16.96
CA ARG A 4 -56.62 7.47 17.63
C ARG A 4 -55.45 8.18 16.94
N SER A 5 -54.87 9.20 17.58
CA SER A 5 -53.59 9.77 17.14
C SER A 5 -52.48 8.78 17.51
N PHE A 6 -51.92 8.12 16.50
CA PHE A 6 -50.81 7.20 16.66
C PHE A 6 -49.51 8.02 16.78
N LEU A 7 -48.87 7.94 17.95
CA LEU A 7 -47.72 8.72 18.37
C LEU A 7 -46.47 8.35 17.56
N LEU A 8 -46.07 9.21 16.63
CA LEU A 8 -44.77 9.14 15.92
C LEU A 8 -43.63 9.87 16.66
N THR A 9 -43.91 10.47 17.81
CA THR A 9 -42.91 11.19 18.63
C THR A 9 -42.10 10.31 19.58
N GLY A 10 -42.45 9.04 19.74
CA GLY A 10 -41.79 8.13 20.69
C GLY A 10 -40.47 7.49 20.21
N ARG A 11 -40.20 7.48 18.90
CA ARG A 11 -38.99 6.84 18.34
C ARG A 11 -37.77 7.76 18.42
N SER A 12 -37.94 9.05 18.14
CA SER A 12 -36.87 10.06 18.17
C SER A 12 -36.30 10.28 19.58
N SER A 13 -37.16 10.42 20.59
CA SER A 13 -36.72 10.64 21.98
C SER A 13 -35.99 9.42 22.55
N LYS A 14 -36.40 8.20 22.15
CA LYS A 14 -35.75 6.97 22.59
C LYS A 14 -34.40 6.79 21.90
N GLU A 15 -34.32 7.07 20.60
CA GLU A 15 -33.08 6.99 19.81
C GLU A 15 -32.05 8.06 20.26
N GLU A 16 -32.50 9.26 20.65
CA GLU A 16 -31.65 10.29 21.26
C GLU A 16 -31.20 9.92 22.68
N ALA A 17 -32.06 9.29 23.49
CA ALA A 17 -31.72 8.83 24.83
C ALA A 17 -30.72 7.65 24.77
N ASP A 18 -30.97 6.68 23.88
CA ASP A 18 -30.09 5.54 23.64
C ASP A 18 -28.72 6.03 23.11
N ALA A 19 -28.69 7.04 22.23
CA ALA A 19 -27.44 7.65 21.76
C ALA A 19 -26.70 8.43 22.86
N ALA A 20 -27.40 9.07 23.79
CA ALA A 20 -26.80 9.76 24.93
C ALA A 20 -26.23 8.79 25.97
N GLU A 21 -26.93 7.67 26.22
CA GLU A 21 -26.47 6.60 27.11
C GLU A 21 -25.24 5.90 26.55
N VAL A 22 -25.22 5.62 25.24
CA VAL A 22 -24.04 5.09 24.54
C VAL A 22 -22.87 6.08 24.62
N LYS A 23 -23.09 7.38 24.37
CA LYS A 23 -22.05 8.43 24.53
C LYS A 23 -21.49 8.51 25.95
N ALA A 24 -22.34 8.35 26.97
CA ALA A 24 -21.93 8.35 28.38
C ALA A 24 -21.16 7.07 28.76
N ALA A 25 -21.59 5.90 28.29
CA ALA A 25 -20.89 4.63 28.49
C ALA A 25 -19.52 4.61 27.82
N ILE A 26 -19.38 5.24 26.66
CA ILE A 26 -18.11 5.43 25.94
C ILE A 26 -17.18 6.40 26.70
N ALA A 27 -17.74 7.47 27.29
CA ALA A 27 -16.96 8.42 28.09
C ALA A 27 -16.42 7.81 29.40
N ALA A 28 -17.10 6.80 29.94
CA ALA A 28 -16.71 6.10 31.16
C ALA A 28 -15.56 5.10 30.98
N GLN A 29 -15.21 4.73 29.74
CA GLN A 29 -14.12 3.78 29.45
C GLN A 29 -12.98 4.48 28.69
N PRO A 30 -12.05 5.16 29.38
CA PRO A 30 -10.99 5.94 28.75
C PRO A 30 -9.98 5.11 27.93
N TRP A 31 -9.95 3.79 28.12
CA TRP A 31 -9.05 2.87 27.41
C TRP A 31 -9.67 2.23 26.16
N MET A 32 -10.97 2.42 25.91
CA MET A 32 -11.63 1.92 24.71
C MET A 32 -11.59 2.98 23.60
N PRO A 33 -11.15 2.66 22.37
CA PRO A 33 -11.23 3.61 21.27
C PRO A 33 -12.70 3.99 21.07
N ARG A 34 -13.00 5.29 21.14
CA ARG A 34 -14.38 5.77 20.93
C ARG A 34 -14.87 5.25 19.57
N PRO A 35 -16.11 4.74 19.46
CA PRO A 35 -16.67 4.41 18.16
C PRO A 35 -16.65 5.68 17.31
N ALA A 36 -15.77 5.69 16.32
CA ALA A 36 -15.64 6.79 15.39
C ALA A 36 -16.89 6.76 14.51
N PHE A 37 -17.78 7.73 14.70
CA PHE A 37 -18.82 7.98 13.71
C PHE A 37 -18.13 8.22 12.36
N PRO A 38 -18.64 7.65 11.25
CA PRO A 38 -18.04 7.86 9.95
C PRO A 38 -18.07 9.35 9.62
N SER A 39 -16.89 10.00 9.62
CA SER A 39 -16.73 11.38 9.21
C SER A 39 -16.39 11.43 7.72
N ALA A 40 -16.98 12.40 7.00
CA ALA A 40 -16.57 12.69 5.65
C ALA A 40 -15.14 13.25 5.66
N HIS A 41 -14.35 12.86 4.67
CA HIS A 41 -12.95 13.22 4.54
C HIS A 41 -12.72 13.89 3.17
N PHE A 42 -11.79 14.84 3.09
CA PHE A 42 -11.46 15.56 1.86
C PHE A 42 -9.97 15.56 1.57
N VAL A 43 -9.63 15.46 0.28
CA VAL A 43 -8.26 15.59 -0.24
C VAL A 43 -8.07 16.98 -0.83
N SER A 44 -7.17 17.77 -0.27
CA SER A 44 -6.91 19.15 -0.70
C SER A 44 -5.88 19.28 -1.82
N ALA A 45 -5.22 18.19 -2.23
CA ALA A 45 -4.19 18.20 -3.26
C ALA A 45 -4.55 17.25 -4.41
N LEU A 46 -4.58 17.78 -5.63
CA LEU A 46 -4.78 17.00 -6.85
C LEU A 46 -3.56 17.19 -7.77
N ASP A 47 -2.74 16.14 -7.88
CA ASP A 47 -1.62 16.11 -8.82
C ASP A 47 -2.09 15.53 -10.16
N VAL A 48 -2.04 16.34 -11.22
CA VAL A 48 -2.37 15.94 -12.59
C VAL A 48 -1.07 15.85 -13.38
N SER A 49 -0.75 14.64 -13.83
CA SER A 49 0.43 14.35 -14.64
C SER A 49 0.03 14.25 -16.11
N VAL A 50 0.60 15.09 -16.96
CA VAL A 50 0.46 15.03 -18.41
C VAL A 50 1.71 14.36 -18.97
N VAL A 51 1.53 13.32 -19.77
CA VAL A 51 2.64 12.64 -20.43
C VAL A 51 3.04 13.41 -21.68
N CYS A 52 4.28 13.87 -21.72
CA CYS A 52 4.88 14.38 -22.95
C CYS A 52 5.57 13.22 -23.65
N ASP A 53 4.91 12.70 -24.67
CA ASP A 53 5.45 11.68 -25.55
C ASP A 53 5.50 12.20 -26.99
N HIS A 54 6.65 12.00 -27.64
CA HIS A 54 6.89 12.33 -29.03
C HIS A 54 7.04 11.07 -29.89
N THR A 55 6.86 9.89 -29.29
CA THR A 55 7.03 8.60 -29.95
C THR A 55 5.79 8.28 -30.77
N VAL A 56 5.97 8.01 -32.07
CA VAL A 56 4.89 7.55 -32.93
C VAL A 56 4.79 6.04 -32.80
N TYR A 57 3.74 5.56 -32.15
CA TYR A 57 3.46 4.12 -32.09
C TYR A 57 2.74 3.65 -33.36
N PRO A 58 3.19 2.56 -34.00
CA PRO A 58 2.41 1.90 -35.02
C PRO A 58 1.18 1.24 -34.38
N ALA A 59 0.11 1.02 -35.15
CA ALA A 59 -1.19 0.55 -34.64
C ALA A 59 -1.16 -0.73 -33.78
N LEU A 60 -0.12 -1.56 -33.89
CA LEU A 60 0.08 -2.79 -33.12
C LEU A 60 1.32 -2.75 -32.20
N GLY A 61 2.06 -1.63 -32.17
CA GLY A 61 3.33 -1.50 -31.42
C GLY A 61 3.21 -0.72 -30.11
N VAL A 62 1.99 -0.44 -29.66
CA VAL A 62 1.75 0.26 -28.39
C VAL A 62 1.97 -0.73 -27.23
N PRO A 63 2.78 -0.40 -26.22
CA PRO A 63 2.88 -1.18 -24.99
C PRO A 63 1.50 -1.40 -24.34
N PRO A 64 1.15 -2.62 -23.93
CA PRO A 64 -0.17 -2.93 -23.38
C PRO A 64 -0.51 -2.12 -22.12
N GLN A 65 0.50 -1.64 -21.39
CA GLN A 65 0.35 -0.80 -20.20
C GLN A 65 -0.08 0.64 -20.52
N LEU A 66 0.19 1.13 -21.73
CA LEU A 66 -0.18 2.49 -22.17
C LEU A 66 -1.56 2.52 -22.84
N LEU A 67 -1.98 1.38 -23.40
CA LEU A 67 -3.21 1.24 -24.18
C LEU A 67 -4.47 1.80 -23.47
N PRO A 68 -4.69 1.55 -22.16
CA PRO A 68 -5.89 2.07 -21.48
C PRO A 68 -5.90 3.61 -21.33
N SER A 69 -4.72 4.23 -21.34
CA SER A 69 -4.56 5.67 -21.14
C SER A 69 -4.49 6.47 -22.45
N MET A 70 -4.39 5.79 -23.59
CA MET A 70 -4.34 6.40 -24.91
C MET A 70 -5.74 6.46 -25.51
N THR A 71 -6.26 7.66 -25.70
CA THR A 71 -7.53 7.86 -26.42
C THR A 71 -7.22 8.23 -27.88
N PRO A 72 -7.54 7.35 -28.85
CA PRO A 72 -7.33 7.66 -30.26
C PRO A 72 -8.32 8.71 -30.74
N VAL A 73 -7.82 9.77 -31.38
CA VAL A 73 -8.64 10.75 -32.10
C VAL A 73 -8.80 10.25 -33.54
N ARG A 74 -9.94 9.59 -33.81
CA ARG A 74 -10.24 8.93 -35.09
C ARG A 74 -10.13 9.84 -36.33
N GLU A 75 -10.30 11.15 -36.17
CA GLU A 75 -10.29 12.10 -37.29
C GLU A 75 -8.89 12.48 -37.78
N MET A 76 -7.88 12.41 -36.92
CA MET A 76 -6.51 12.85 -37.24
C MET A 76 -5.48 11.71 -37.30
N GLY A 77 -5.84 10.49 -36.90
CA GLY A 77 -4.86 9.40 -36.75
C GLY A 77 -3.81 9.69 -35.65
N VAL A 78 -4.16 10.57 -34.71
CA VAL A 78 -3.31 11.01 -33.59
C VAL A 78 -3.96 10.55 -32.28
N TYR A 79 -3.16 10.35 -31.24
CA TYR A 79 -3.64 9.99 -29.90
C TYR A 79 -3.60 11.23 -29.00
N ALA A 80 -4.59 11.37 -28.12
CA ALA A 80 -4.54 12.41 -27.09
C ALA A 80 -3.40 12.09 -26.10
N PRO A 81 -2.78 13.12 -25.50
CA PRO A 81 -1.76 12.89 -24.47
C PRO A 81 -2.37 12.11 -23.32
N ALA A 82 -1.65 11.07 -22.87
CA ALA A 82 -2.07 10.33 -21.69
C ALA A 82 -2.04 11.27 -20.48
N VAL A 83 -3.16 11.38 -19.78
CA VAL A 83 -3.30 12.18 -18.56
C VAL A 83 -3.59 11.24 -17.41
N LEU A 84 -2.79 11.35 -16.34
CA LEU A 84 -3.01 10.64 -15.08
C LEU A 84 -3.40 11.65 -14.02
N ALA A 85 -4.64 11.58 -13.54
CA ALA A 85 -5.04 12.27 -12.34
C ALA A 85 -4.69 11.38 -11.14
N ASN A 86 -3.82 11.88 -10.27
CA ASN A 86 -3.39 11.22 -9.04
C ASN A 86 -2.89 9.77 -9.23
N PRO A 87 -1.63 9.57 -9.66
CA PRO A 87 -1.08 8.24 -9.96
C PRO A 87 -1.11 7.26 -8.79
N VAL A 88 -1.01 7.75 -7.55
CA VAL A 88 -0.98 6.93 -6.33
C VAL A 88 -2.00 7.50 -5.37
N ASP A 89 -2.83 6.63 -4.78
CA ASP A 89 -3.82 7.08 -3.81
C ASP A 89 -3.12 7.70 -2.59
N PRO A 90 -3.55 8.91 -2.17
CA PRO A 90 -2.92 9.58 -1.04
C PRO A 90 -3.16 8.74 0.22
N ALA A 91 -2.12 8.59 1.02
CA ALA A 91 -2.21 7.93 2.32
C ALA A 91 -3.25 8.60 3.22
N SER A 92 -3.82 7.82 4.15
CA SER A 92 -4.95 8.25 4.97
C SER A 92 -4.72 9.51 5.79
N ASN A 93 -3.47 9.80 6.13
CA ASN A 93 -3.07 11.00 6.86
C ASN A 93 -3.21 12.32 6.07
N LYS A 94 -3.35 12.26 4.73
CA LYS A 94 -3.58 13.45 3.89
C LYS A 94 -5.07 13.80 3.79
N PHE A 95 -5.95 12.95 4.31
CA PHE A 95 -7.37 13.24 4.37
C PHE A 95 -7.67 14.18 5.54
N ALA A 96 -8.22 15.36 5.25
CA ALA A 96 -8.70 16.28 6.26
C ALA A 96 -10.16 15.93 6.63
N PRO A 97 -10.52 15.81 7.92
CA PRO A 97 -11.89 15.56 8.32
C PRO A 97 -12.74 16.80 8.02
N LEU A 98 -13.85 16.59 7.31
CA LEU A 98 -14.83 17.64 7.05
C LEU A 98 -15.76 17.76 8.26
N ASN A 99 -15.61 18.86 8.99
CA ASN A 99 -16.59 19.29 9.99
C ASN A 99 -17.62 20.24 9.35
N GLY A 100 -18.83 20.28 9.90
CA GLY A 100 -19.92 21.15 9.42
C GLY A 100 -19.65 22.66 9.49
N THR A 101 -18.49 23.07 10.01
CA THR A 101 -18.02 24.46 10.09
C THR A 101 -17.31 24.95 8.82
N PHE A 102 -16.92 24.05 7.90
CA PHE A 102 -16.20 24.45 6.69
C PHE A 102 -17.16 24.77 5.55
N THR A 103 -17.21 26.04 5.14
CA THR A 103 -18.03 26.50 3.99
C THR A 103 -17.28 26.45 2.66
N THR A 104 -15.94 26.53 2.69
CA THR A 104 -15.07 26.48 1.52
C THR A 104 -13.81 25.68 1.82
N VAL A 105 -13.44 24.76 0.94
CA VAL A 105 -12.17 24.02 1.02
C VAL A 105 -11.36 24.30 -0.23
N GLY A 106 -10.09 24.68 -0.04
CA GLY A 106 -9.18 24.95 -1.15
C GLY A 106 -8.68 23.65 -1.77
N LEU A 107 -8.84 23.51 -3.09
CA LEU A 107 -8.23 22.44 -3.87
C LEU A 107 -6.97 22.99 -4.56
N HIS A 108 -5.82 22.45 -4.19
CA HIS A 108 -4.55 22.74 -4.84
C HIS A 108 -4.33 21.76 -5.99
N VAL A 109 -4.47 22.26 -7.22
CA VAL A 109 -4.18 21.48 -8.42
C VAL A 109 -2.75 21.73 -8.86
N ARG A 110 -1.95 20.68 -8.96
CA ARG A 110 -0.59 20.75 -9.50
C ARG A 110 -0.55 20.05 -10.85
N LEU A 111 -0.11 20.77 -11.87
CA LEU A 111 0.13 20.21 -13.20
C LEU A 111 1.61 19.88 -13.33
N GLN A 112 1.92 18.63 -13.65
CA GLN A 112 3.27 18.16 -13.89
C GLN A 112 3.37 17.52 -15.27
N VAL A 113 4.48 17.77 -15.95
CA VAL A 113 4.83 17.07 -17.19
C VAL A 113 5.77 15.93 -16.82
N VAL A 114 5.44 14.72 -17.26
CA VAL A 114 6.15 13.49 -16.88
C VAL A 114 6.63 12.76 -18.14
N PRO A 115 7.86 12.20 -18.14
CA PRO A 115 8.33 11.39 -19.25
C PRO A 115 7.57 10.05 -19.33
N PRO A 116 7.49 9.43 -20.52
CA PRO A 116 6.72 8.20 -20.72
C PRO A 116 7.22 7.03 -19.84
N SER A 117 8.52 6.93 -19.59
CA SER A 117 9.10 5.88 -18.73
C SER A 117 8.59 5.94 -17.29
N ARG A 118 8.55 7.15 -16.71
CA ARG A 118 8.03 7.37 -15.36
C ARG A 118 6.54 7.10 -15.31
N PHE A 119 5.78 7.48 -16.34
CA PHE A 119 4.36 7.19 -16.44
C PHE A 119 4.07 5.69 -16.40
N VAL A 120 4.79 4.89 -17.21
CA VAL A 120 4.64 3.42 -17.22
C VAL A 120 4.92 2.84 -15.84
N LEU A 121 6.02 3.25 -15.20
CA LEU A 121 6.38 2.78 -13.87
C LEU A 121 5.30 3.11 -12.84
N THR A 122 4.81 4.36 -12.82
CA THR A 122 3.74 4.76 -11.89
C THR A 122 2.44 4.02 -12.16
N ASN A 123 2.11 3.75 -13.43
CA ASN A 123 0.89 3.03 -13.78
C ASN A 123 0.93 1.58 -13.30
N VAL A 124 2.04 0.88 -13.57
CA VAL A 124 2.27 -0.50 -13.10
C VAL A 124 2.20 -0.56 -11.57
N MET A 125 2.89 0.35 -10.89
CA MET A 125 2.89 0.41 -9.42
C MET A 125 1.49 0.65 -8.85
N SER A 126 0.75 1.61 -9.42
CA SER A 126 -0.61 1.93 -8.99
C SER A 126 -1.57 0.74 -9.20
N ALA A 127 -1.43 0.01 -10.31
CA ALA A 127 -2.22 -1.17 -10.59
C ALA A 127 -1.92 -2.30 -9.58
N SER A 128 -0.64 -2.51 -9.25
CA SER A 128 -0.23 -3.47 -8.22
C SER A 128 -0.80 -3.11 -6.85
N LEU A 129 -0.72 -1.85 -6.43
CA LEU A 129 -1.28 -1.40 -5.14
C LEU A 129 -2.80 -1.57 -5.09
N ARG A 130 -3.53 -1.16 -6.13
CA ARG A 130 -5.00 -1.38 -6.19
C ARG A 130 -5.37 -2.86 -6.19
N SER A 131 -4.60 -3.70 -6.88
CA SER A 131 -4.84 -5.15 -6.87
C SER A 131 -4.64 -5.75 -5.48
N LEU A 132 -3.63 -5.28 -4.75
CA LEU A 132 -3.37 -5.72 -3.39
C LEU A 132 -4.46 -5.22 -2.44
N GLU A 133 -4.88 -3.96 -2.56
CA GLU A 133 -5.99 -3.39 -1.78
C GLU A 133 -7.27 -4.21 -1.95
N ALA A 134 -7.62 -4.55 -3.20
CA ALA A 134 -8.80 -5.35 -3.51
C ALA A 134 -8.73 -6.77 -2.91
N SER A 135 -7.54 -7.34 -2.79
CA SER A 135 -7.33 -8.67 -2.19
C SER A 135 -7.19 -8.66 -0.67
N SER A 136 -7.00 -7.48 -0.06
CA SER A 136 -6.68 -7.33 1.36
C SER A 136 -7.94 -7.25 2.24
N SER A 137 -7.99 -8.05 3.31
CA SER A 137 -9.00 -7.93 4.38
C SER A 137 -8.58 -6.85 5.39
N GLY A 138 -9.53 -6.28 6.13
CA GLY A 138 -9.42 -4.97 6.83
C GLY A 138 -8.17 -4.70 7.69
N SER A 139 -7.49 -5.72 8.23
CA SER A 139 -6.20 -5.54 8.94
C SER A 139 -5.05 -5.17 7.99
N MET A 140 -5.02 -5.79 6.80
CA MET A 140 -3.99 -5.56 5.78
C MET A 140 -4.21 -4.23 5.05
N LYS A 141 -5.42 -3.67 5.06
CA LYS A 141 -5.68 -2.31 4.53
C LYS A 141 -4.89 -1.23 5.28
N LYS A 142 -4.69 -1.39 6.59
CA LYS A 142 -3.87 -0.48 7.40
C LYS A 142 -2.39 -0.57 7.02
N GLU A 143 -1.87 -1.79 6.89
CA GLU A 143 -0.48 -2.02 6.47
C GLU A 143 -0.21 -1.48 5.06
N LEU A 144 -1.18 -1.62 4.17
CA LEU A 144 -1.09 -1.11 2.80
C LEU A 144 -1.12 0.42 2.74
N ASP A 145 -1.90 1.06 3.61
CA ASP A 145 -1.87 2.51 3.78
C ASP A 145 -0.50 3.01 4.27
N ASP A 146 0.13 2.28 5.20
CA ASP A 146 1.49 2.58 5.67
C ASP A 146 2.52 2.40 4.54
N VAL A 147 2.36 1.39 3.67
CA VAL A 147 3.22 1.19 2.48
C VAL A 147 3.03 2.32 1.46
N SER A 148 1.78 2.67 1.14
CA SER A 148 1.48 3.79 0.22
C SER A 148 2.03 5.12 0.75
N ARG A 149 2.01 5.32 2.07
CA ARG A 149 2.67 6.45 2.74
C ARG A 149 4.18 6.43 2.53
N LEU A 150 4.84 5.29 2.77
CA LEU A 150 6.28 5.16 2.57
C LEU A 150 6.67 5.46 1.12
N VAL A 151 5.92 4.96 0.15
CA VAL A 151 6.15 5.19 -1.29
C VAL A 151 5.98 6.66 -1.66
N THR A 152 4.97 7.33 -1.09
CA THR A 152 4.65 8.72 -1.45
C THR A 152 5.59 9.73 -0.79
N GLU A 153 6.04 9.46 0.44
CA GLU A 153 6.88 10.37 1.23
C GLU A 153 8.38 10.12 1.03
N THR A 154 8.78 8.88 0.70
CA THR A 154 10.20 8.52 0.55
C THR A 154 10.65 8.69 -0.90
N PRO A 155 11.84 9.26 -1.18
CA PRO A 155 12.38 9.25 -2.52
C PRO A 155 12.63 7.80 -2.98
N VAL A 156 12.11 7.45 -4.16
CA VAL A 156 12.16 6.09 -4.74
C VAL A 156 13.58 5.50 -4.77
N TRP A 157 14.62 6.33 -4.90
CA TRP A 157 16.02 5.89 -4.88
C TRP A 157 16.42 5.22 -3.55
N LEU A 158 15.94 5.75 -2.41
CA LEU A 158 16.24 5.16 -1.10
C LEU A 158 15.51 3.83 -0.94
N LEU A 159 14.24 3.76 -1.34
CA LEU A 159 13.44 2.53 -1.29
C LEU A 159 14.02 1.44 -2.20
N ALA A 160 14.52 1.80 -3.38
CA ALA A 160 15.18 0.87 -4.29
C ALA A 160 16.48 0.32 -3.69
N THR A 161 17.25 1.16 -2.99
CA THR A 161 18.50 0.75 -2.34
C THR A 161 18.23 -0.26 -1.22
N THR A 162 17.23 -0.03 -0.37
CA THR A 162 16.89 -0.97 0.71
C THR A 162 16.39 -2.30 0.17
N MET A 163 15.59 -2.29 -0.90
CA MET A 163 15.20 -3.51 -1.61
C MET A 163 16.41 -4.25 -2.19
N ALA A 164 17.34 -3.55 -2.84
CA ALA A 164 18.54 -4.15 -3.40
C ALA A 164 19.43 -4.79 -2.32
N VAL A 165 19.63 -4.10 -1.19
CA VAL A 165 20.41 -4.61 -0.05
C VAL A 165 19.72 -5.83 0.57
N SER A 166 18.40 -5.82 0.73
CA SER A 166 17.64 -6.99 1.23
C SER A 166 17.75 -8.20 0.30
N VAL A 167 17.67 -7.99 -1.02
CA VAL A 167 17.88 -9.06 -2.00
C VAL A 167 19.31 -9.57 -1.96
N LEU A 168 20.30 -8.67 -1.83
CA LEU A 168 21.70 -9.06 -1.68
C LEU A 168 21.92 -9.87 -0.40
N HIS A 169 21.30 -9.50 0.72
CA HIS A 169 21.33 -10.29 1.96
C HIS A 169 20.76 -11.69 1.74
N LEU A 170 19.57 -11.78 1.16
CA LEU A 170 18.98 -13.07 0.83
C LEU A 170 19.90 -13.90 -0.08
N TRP A 171 20.56 -13.26 -1.04
CA TRP A 171 21.48 -13.93 -1.95
C TRP A 171 22.76 -14.41 -1.24
N LEU A 172 23.38 -13.57 -0.41
CA LEU A 172 24.54 -13.94 0.40
C LEU A 172 24.21 -15.05 1.40
N ASP A 173 23.06 -14.98 2.04
CA ASP A 173 22.58 -16.01 2.97
C ASP A 173 22.36 -17.34 2.24
N THR A 174 21.78 -17.31 1.03
CA THR A 174 21.63 -18.54 0.22
C THR A 174 22.97 -19.13 -0.21
N LEU A 175 23.98 -18.29 -0.51
CA LEU A 175 25.33 -18.76 -0.84
C LEU A 175 26.04 -19.36 0.38
N ALA A 176 25.89 -18.74 1.54
CA ALA A 176 26.45 -19.26 2.80
C ALA A 176 25.83 -20.61 3.14
N ILE A 177 24.50 -20.75 3.04
CA ILE A 177 23.80 -22.02 3.25
C ILE A 177 24.24 -23.07 2.23
N LYS A 178 24.41 -22.69 0.96
CA LYS A 178 24.84 -23.64 -0.08
C LYS A 178 26.26 -24.15 0.20
N SER A 179 27.19 -23.26 0.55
CA SER A 179 28.56 -23.64 0.91
C SER A 179 28.62 -24.49 2.18
N ASP A 180 27.79 -24.18 3.18
CA ASP A 180 27.73 -24.92 4.43
C ASP A 180 27.15 -26.33 4.19
N ILE A 181 26.06 -26.46 3.43
CA ILE A 181 25.49 -27.76 3.04
C ILE A 181 26.49 -28.58 2.22
N GLU A 182 27.22 -27.96 1.28
CA GLU A 182 28.23 -28.65 0.47
C GLU A 182 29.37 -29.18 1.35
N PHE A 183 29.82 -28.42 2.35
CA PHE A 183 30.81 -28.88 3.32
C PHE A 183 30.33 -30.08 4.14
N TRP A 184 29.13 -30.02 4.73
CA TRP A 184 28.58 -31.15 5.50
C TRP A 184 28.24 -32.36 4.64
N ALA A 185 27.80 -32.16 3.40
CA ALA A 185 27.57 -33.22 2.42
C ALA A 185 28.89 -33.92 2.04
N GLN A 186 29.97 -33.17 1.80
CA GLN A 186 31.29 -33.71 1.51
C GLN A 186 31.95 -34.35 2.75
N ALA A 187 31.67 -33.83 3.94
CA ALA A 187 32.17 -34.35 5.22
C ALA A 187 31.60 -35.72 5.59
N SER A 188 30.50 -36.17 4.98
CA SER A 188 30.08 -37.59 5.04
C SER A 188 31.10 -38.54 4.37
N SER A 189 31.95 -38.01 3.48
CA SER A 189 33.11 -38.67 2.90
C SER A 189 34.40 -38.37 3.67
N LEU A 190 34.33 -38.09 4.98
CA LEU A 190 35.49 -38.17 5.88
C LEU A 190 35.89 -39.64 6.11
N ARG A 191 36.42 -40.29 5.07
CA ARG A 191 37.22 -41.53 5.16
C ARG A 191 38.55 -41.33 5.93
N GLY A 192 38.69 -40.26 6.73
CA GLY A 192 39.96 -39.81 7.30
C GLY A 192 39.93 -39.25 8.72
N LEU A 193 38.77 -38.99 9.35
CA LEU A 193 38.71 -38.72 10.80
C LEU A 193 38.01 -39.89 11.49
N SER A 194 38.83 -40.80 11.99
CA SER A 194 38.38 -41.94 12.76
C SER A 194 37.64 -41.47 14.01
N VAL A 195 36.39 -41.92 14.20
CA VAL A 195 35.63 -41.73 15.45
C VAL A 195 36.44 -42.19 16.68
N ALA A 196 37.44 -43.06 16.47
CA ALA A 196 38.37 -43.50 17.51
C ALA A 196 39.35 -42.41 17.98
N THR A 197 39.72 -41.41 17.16
CA THR A 197 40.58 -40.31 17.64
C THR A 197 39.81 -39.35 18.54
N LEU A 198 38.52 -39.12 18.25
CA LEU A 198 37.62 -38.38 19.14
C LEU A 198 37.39 -39.13 20.46
N ALA A 199 37.20 -40.44 20.41
CA ALA A 199 37.07 -41.27 21.62
C ALA A 199 38.36 -41.33 22.45
N ALA A 200 39.52 -41.43 21.80
CA ALA A 200 40.83 -41.43 22.49
C ALA A 200 41.12 -40.09 23.17
N GLN A 201 40.74 -38.98 22.55
CA GLN A 201 40.93 -37.65 23.12
C GLN A 201 40.00 -37.41 24.31
N ALA A 202 38.72 -37.83 24.22
CA ALA A 202 37.79 -37.77 25.35
C ALA A 202 38.20 -38.68 26.52
N ALA A 203 38.76 -39.87 26.23
CA ALA A 203 39.26 -40.78 27.26
C ALA A 203 40.52 -40.21 27.96
N SER A 204 41.38 -39.50 27.24
CA SER A 204 42.57 -38.88 27.81
C SER A 204 42.27 -37.66 28.69
N GLU A 205 41.11 -37.02 28.53
CA GLU A 205 40.65 -35.93 29.38
C GLU A 205 39.95 -36.42 30.67
N ALA A 206 39.54 -37.69 30.69
CA ALA A 206 38.80 -38.31 31.80
C ALA A 206 39.69 -39.10 32.79
N ILE A 207 41.00 -39.19 32.54
CA ILE A 207 42.02 -39.82 33.39
C ILE A 207 42.86 -38.73 34.04
#